data_AF-A0A427B3I5-F1
#
_entry.id   AF-A0A427B3I5-F1
#
_cell.length_a   1.000
_cell.length_b   1.000
_cell.length_c   1.000
_cell.angle_alpha   90.00
_cell.angle_beta   90.00
_cell.angle_gamma   90.00
#
_symmetry.space_group_name_H-M   'P 1'
#
loop_
_entity.id
_entity.type
_entity.pdbx_description
1 polymer ?
#
loop_
_entity_poly.entity_id
_entity_poly.type
_entity_poly.pdbx_seq_one_letter_code
_entity_poly.pdbx_strand_id
1 'polypeptide(L)'
;MGVEPILLRRGRGLSPLLLLAVAAAVVWRLSPVYASVSYDRKAVIINGQRRILFSGSIHYPRSTPEVRIPLLQEMWLLAAFLFVSLPEAPIFVPRIVYRSEFCMIFLDLWQYYFGGNYDLVRFVKLVKQAGLYVHLRIGPYVCAEWNFG
;
A
#
# COMPACT_ATOMS: atom_id res chain seq x y z
N MET A 1 -60.43 7.89 -45.41
CA MET A 1 -59.24 8.58 -44.86
C MET A 1 -58.69 7.68 -43.75
N GLY A 2 -57.69 6.86 -44.09
CA GLY A 2 -57.09 5.92 -43.14
C GLY A 2 -56.06 6.63 -42.26
N VAL A 3 -56.24 6.57 -40.95
CA VAL A 3 -55.23 6.98 -39.97
C VAL A 3 -54.32 5.77 -39.71
N GLU A 4 -53.08 5.85 -40.19
CA GLU A 4 -52.03 4.88 -39.87
C GLU A 4 -51.72 4.93 -38.36
N PRO A 5 -51.64 3.79 -37.66
CA PRO A 5 -51.31 3.78 -36.24
C PRO A 5 -49.84 4.16 -36.03
N ILE A 6 -49.62 5.15 -35.15
CA ILE A 6 -48.29 5.57 -34.69
C ILE A 6 -47.68 4.39 -33.91
N LEU A 7 -46.74 3.70 -34.56
CA LEU A 7 -45.97 2.60 -33.99
C LEU A 7 -45.07 3.18 -32.88
N LEU A 8 -45.54 3.10 -31.63
CA LEU A 8 -44.75 3.43 -30.44
C LEU A 8 -43.51 2.53 -30.41
N ARG A 9 -42.38 3.09 -30.86
CA ARG A 9 -41.08 2.43 -30.86
C ARG A 9 -40.72 2.15 -29.40
N ARG A 10 -40.93 0.91 -28.95
CA ARG A 10 -40.50 0.43 -27.63
C ARG A 10 -39.01 0.72 -27.53
N GLY A 11 -38.65 1.74 -26.74
CA GLY A 11 -37.27 2.16 -26.55
C GLY A 11 -36.45 0.92 -26.19
N ARG A 12 -35.34 0.69 -26.89
CA ARG A 12 -34.43 -0.41 -26.56
C ARG A 12 -33.89 -0.14 -25.16
N GLY A 13 -34.54 -0.71 -24.14
CA GLY A 13 -34.05 -0.71 -22.78
C GLY A 13 -32.63 -1.27 -22.77
N LEU A 14 -31.80 -0.78 -21.84
CA LEU A 14 -30.46 -1.32 -21.61
C LEU A 14 -30.58 -2.84 -21.47
N SER A 15 -29.72 -3.57 -22.18
CA SER A 15 -29.79 -5.03 -22.18
C SER A 15 -29.62 -5.56 -20.74
N PRO A 16 -30.31 -6.64 -20.35
CA PRO A 16 -30.14 -7.25 -19.02
C PRO A 16 -28.68 -7.59 -18.71
N LEU A 17 -27.90 -7.96 -19.74
CA LEU A 17 -26.47 -8.21 -19.65
C LEU A 17 -25.67 -6.94 -19.28
N LEU A 18 -26.04 -5.79 -19.84
CA LEU A 18 -25.40 -4.52 -19.50
C LEU A 18 -25.73 -4.09 -18.08
N LEU A 19 -26.97 -4.31 -17.62
CA LEU A 19 -27.36 -4.05 -16.22
C LEU A 19 -26.62 -4.95 -15.25
N LEU A 20 -26.47 -6.24 -15.56
CA LEU A 20 -25.68 -7.19 -14.77
C LEU A 20 -24.19 -6.82 -14.72
N ALA A 21 -23.60 -6.43 -15.85
CA ALA A 21 -22.22 -5.98 -15.92
C ALA A 21 -21.97 -4.72 -15.08
N VAL A 22 -22.90 -3.76 -15.13
CA VAL A 22 -22.84 -2.54 -14.30
C VAL A 22 -22.99 -2.89 -12.82
N ALA A 23 -23.94 -3.75 -12.44
CA ALA A 23 -24.12 -4.18 -11.06
C ALA A 23 -22.88 -4.90 -10.52
N ALA A 24 -22.29 -5.81 -11.30
CA ALA A 24 -21.05 -6.49 -10.93
C ALA A 24 -19.88 -5.51 -10.75
N ALA A 25 -19.74 -4.52 -11.63
CA ALA A 25 -18.72 -3.49 -11.51
C ALA A 25 -18.91 -2.61 -10.27
N VAL A 26 -20.16 -2.29 -9.91
CA VAL A 26 -20.50 -1.53 -8.69
C VAL A 26 -20.18 -2.35 -7.44
N VAL A 27 -20.58 -3.63 -7.39
CA VAL A 27 -20.27 -4.53 -6.26
C VAL A 27 -18.76 -4.69 -6.08
N TRP A 28 -18.01 -4.84 -7.17
CA TRP A 28 -16.55 -4.94 -7.13
C TRP A 28 -15.91 -3.65 -6.59
N ARG A 29 -16.43 -2.47 -6.97
CA ARG A 29 -15.94 -1.18 -6.44
C ARG A 29 -16.28 -0.93 -4.98
N LEU A 30 -17.40 -1.46 -4.50
CA LEU A 30 -17.87 -1.30 -3.12
C LEU A 30 -17.36 -2.40 -2.18
N SER A 31 -16.61 -3.37 -2.70
CA SER A 31 -16.05 -4.43 -1.88
C SER A 31 -15.06 -3.83 -0.88
N PRO A 32 -15.25 -4.03 0.44
CA PRO A 32 -14.34 -3.49 1.43
C PRO A 32 -12.94 -4.07 1.21
N VAL A 33 -11.92 -3.22 1.20
CA VAL A 33 -10.52 -3.66 1.19
C VAL A 33 -10.23 -4.29 2.54
N TYR A 34 -10.32 -5.62 2.61
CA TYR A 34 -9.97 -6.36 3.81
C TYR A 34 -8.45 -6.55 3.85
N ALA A 35 -7.79 -5.87 4.78
CA ALA A 35 -6.41 -6.13 5.14
C ALA A 35 -6.38 -6.63 6.59
N SER A 36 -6.03 -7.90 6.78
CA SER A 36 -5.92 -8.51 8.11
C SER A 36 -4.45 -8.78 8.42
N VAL A 37 -4.00 -8.30 9.58
CA VAL A 37 -2.67 -8.54 10.11
C VAL A 37 -2.81 -9.10 11.52
N SER A 38 -2.23 -10.27 11.76
CA SER A 38 -2.15 -10.91 13.08
C SER A 38 -0.80 -11.61 13.22
N TYR A 39 -0.59 -12.37 14.28
CA TYR A 39 0.62 -13.16 14.47
C TYR A 39 0.31 -14.40 15.31
N ASP A 40 1.15 -15.41 15.18
CA ASP A 40 1.20 -16.53 16.12
C ASP A 40 2.63 -16.73 16.62
N ARG A 41 2.88 -17.85 17.32
CA ARG A 41 4.19 -18.16 17.88
C ARG A 41 5.31 -18.28 16.82
N LYS A 42 4.96 -18.50 15.55
CA LYS A 42 5.92 -18.79 14.47
C LYS A 42 6.11 -17.61 13.52
N ALA A 43 5.05 -16.84 13.22
CA ALA A 43 5.14 -15.82 12.18
C ALA A 43 4.05 -14.74 12.29
N VAL A 44 4.30 -13.64 11.58
CA VAL A 44 3.26 -12.66 11.22
C VAL A 44 2.35 -13.27 10.16
N ILE A 45 1.05 -13.06 10.29
CA ILE A 45 0.01 -13.55 9.40
C ILE A 45 -0.61 -12.34 8.69
N ILE A 46 -0.50 -12.30 7.35
CA ILE A 46 -1.08 -11.23 6.53
C ILE A 46 -2.07 -11.88 5.56
N ASN A 47 -3.34 -11.47 5.65
CA ASN A 47 -4.45 -12.01 4.86
C ASN A 47 -4.52 -13.55 4.91
N GLY A 48 -4.42 -14.10 6.12
CA GLY A 48 -4.49 -15.54 6.38
C GLY A 48 -3.22 -16.33 6.06
N GLN A 49 -2.19 -15.71 5.48
CA GLN A 49 -0.93 -16.37 5.14
C GLN A 49 0.18 -16.00 6.13
N ARG A 50 0.83 -17.01 6.71
CA ARG A 50 2.07 -16.83 7.49
C ARG A 50 3.19 -16.34 6.57
N ARG A 51 3.91 -15.30 7.00
CA ARG A 51 5.02 -14.72 6.24
C ARG A 51 6.23 -14.53 7.14
N ILE A 52 7.39 -14.87 6.61
CA ILE A 52 8.67 -14.43 7.16
C ILE A 52 8.99 -13.09 6.49
N LEU A 53 9.18 -12.06 7.31
CA LEU A 53 9.34 -10.69 6.84
C LEU A 53 10.81 -10.28 7.01
N PHE A 54 11.46 -9.95 5.90
CA PHE A 54 12.76 -9.29 5.92
C PHE A 54 12.54 -7.79 5.93
N SER A 55 13.32 -7.07 6.72
CA SER A 55 13.13 -5.64 6.92
C SER A 55 14.45 -4.90 6.75
N GLY A 56 14.40 -3.75 6.09
CA GLY A 56 15.47 -2.75 6.11
C GLY A 56 14.90 -1.40 6.56
N SER A 57 15.78 -0.51 7.01
CA SER A 57 15.39 0.82 7.52
C SER A 57 15.67 1.92 6.51
N ILE A 58 14.67 2.78 6.26
CA ILE A 58 14.84 4.05 5.56
C ILE A 58 14.22 5.14 6.43
N HIS A 59 15.02 6.11 6.83
CA HIS A 59 14.52 7.30 7.51
C HIS A 59 14.17 8.32 6.43
N TYR A 60 12.89 8.39 6.06
CA TYR A 60 12.42 9.18 4.93
C TYR A 60 12.83 10.68 4.97
N PRO A 61 13.06 11.34 6.13
CA PRO A 61 13.58 12.71 6.13
C PRO A 61 15.05 12.84 5.71
N ARG A 62 15.83 11.75 5.83
CA ARG A 62 17.26 11.71 5.46
C ARG A 62 17.51 11.55 3.96
N SER A 63 16.47 11.32 3.18
CA SER A 63 16.57 11.10 1.73
C SER A 63 15.56 11.95 0.95
N THR A 64 16.04 12.58 -0.12
CA THR A 64 15.17 13.41 -0.96
C THR A 64 14.14 12.53 -1.71
N PRO A 65 13.00 13.09 -2.14
CA PRO A 65 11.98 12.31 -2.86
C PRO A 65 12.52 11.65 -4.13
N GLU A 66 13.52 12.27 -4.77
CA GLU A 66 14.10 11.82 -6.04
C GLU A 66 14.90 10.52 -5.85
N VAL A 67 15.64 10.38 -4.75
CA VAL A 67 16.47 9.20 -4.47
C VAL A 67 15.71 8.07 -3.78
N ARG A 68 14.51 8.34 -3.23
CA ARG A 68 13.73 7.32 -2.52
C ARG A 68 13.28 6.17 -3.41
N ILE A 69 12.82 6.43 -4.63
CA ILE A 69 12.40 5.35 -5.54
C ILE A 69 13.56 4.40 -5.88
N PRO A 70 14.74 4.88 -6.31
CA PRO A 70 15.92 4.04 -6.49
C PRO A 70 16.27 3.19 -5.26
N LEU A 71 16.26 3.77 -4.05
CA LEU A 71 16.53 3.02 -2.81
C LEU A 71 15.50 1.91 -2.57
N LEU A 72 14.21 2.18 -2.81
CA LEU A 72 13.17 1.16 -2.68
C LEU A 72 13.38 0.03 -3.71
N GLN A 73 13.82 0.37 -4.92
CA GLN A 73 14.12 -0.60 -5.99
C GLN A 73 15.34 -1.48 -5.66
N GLU A 74 16.45 -0.89 -5.20
CA GLU A 74 17.64 -1.65 -4.79
C GLU A 74 17.31 -2.65 -3.68
N MET A 75 16.54 -2.22 -2.67
CA MET A 75 16.09 -3.11 -1.62
C MET A 75 15.21 -4.24 -2.15
N TRP A 76 14.31 -3.95 -3.10
CA TRP A 76 13.48 -4.96 -3.76
C TRP A 76 14.34 -5.99 -4.51
N LEU A 77 15.37 -5.52 -5.24
CA LEU A 77 16.31 -6.39 -5.96
C LEU A 77 17.12 -7.28 -5.01
N LEU A 78 17.60 -6.75 -3.89
CA LEU A 78 18.31 -7.55 -2.87
C LEU A 78 17.40 -8.63 -2.26
N ALA A 79 16.12 -8.31 -2.01
CA ALA A 79 15.18 -9.32 -1.52
C ALA A 79 14.83 -10.37 -2.58
N ALA A 80 14.72 -9.97 -3.84
CA ALA A 80 14.53 -10.90 -4.96
C ALA A 80 15.74 -11.83 -5.14
N PHE A 81 16.97 -11.32 -4.97
CA PHE A 81 18.18 -12.12 -5.00
C PHE A 81 18.20 -13.17 -3.86
N LEU A 82 17.88 -12.76 -2.63
CA LEU A 82 17.79 -13.66 -1.49
C LEU A 82 16.73 -14.77 -1.70
N PHE A 83 15.62 -14.46 -2.36
CA PHE A 83 14.59 -15.45 -2.74
C PHE A 83 15.16 -16.52 -3.69
N VAL A 84 15.87 -16.10 -4.74
CA VAL A 84 16.46 -17.03 -5.72
C VAL A 84 17.53 -17.93 -5.06
N SER A 85 18.24 -17.43 -4.05
CA SER A 85 19.25 -18.20 -3.32
C SER A 85 18.66 -19.22 -2.32
N LEU A 86 17.35 -19.21 -2.04
CA LEU A 86 16.70 -20.09 -1.05
C LEU A 86 15.54 -20.91 -1.67
N PRO A 87 15.81 -21.85 -2.61
CA PRO A 87 14.77 -22.56 -3.35
C PRO A 87 13.92 -23.54 -2.51
N GLU A 88 14.36 -23.92 -1.31
CA GLU A 88 13.76 -24.98 -0.48
C GLU A 88 12.66 -24.47 0.50
N ALA A 89 12.27 -23.20 0.45
CA ALA A 89 11.35 -22.61 1.43
C ALA A 89 9.93 -22.36 0.83
N PRO A 90 8.96 -23.29 0.97
CA PRO A 90 7.60 -23.15 0.41
C PRO A 90 6.73 -22.03 1.05
N ILE A 91 7.29 -21.21 1.94
CA ILE A 91 6.62 -20.13 2.69
C ILE A 91 7.16 -18.74 2.27
N PHE A 92 8.13 -18.70 1.36
CA PHE A 92 8.99 -17.55 1.21
C PHE A 92 8.55 -16.65 0.05
N VAL A 93 7.51 -15.83 0.20
CA VAL A 93 7.44 -14.61 -0.63
C VAL A 93 8.00 -13.49 0.23
N PRO A 94 9.30 -13.14 0.13
CA PRO A 94 9.86 -12.06 0.92
C PRO A 94 9.19 -10.77 0.47
N ARG A 95 8.20 -10.33 1.25
CA ARG A 95 7.65 -8.98 1.09
C ARG A 95 8.33 -8.14 2.15
N ILE A 96 9.21 -7.25 1.70
CA ILE A 96 10.01 -6.40 2.57
C ILE A 96 9.08 -5.54 3.41
N VAL A 97 9.38 -5.50 4.70
CA VAL A 97 8.78 -4.57 5.63
C VAL A 97 9.74 -3.41 5.82
N TYR A 98 9.37 -2.21 5.41
CA TYR A 98 10.19 -1.04 5.66
C TYR A 98 10.09 -0.60 7.11
N ARG A 99 11.21 -0.51 7.81
CA ARG A 99 11.25 0.21 9.07
C ARG A 99 11.39 1.70 8.75
N SER A 100 10.31 2.43 8.88
CA SER A 100 10.33 3.89 8.80
C SER A 100 10.21 4.45 10.19
N GLU A 101 11.17 5.27 10.58
CA GLU A 101 11.06 6.05 11.80
C GLU A 101 10.37 7.36 11.48
N PHE A 102 9.27 7.59 12.18
CA PHE A 102 8.51 8.82 12.09
C PHE A 102 9.07 9.81 13.09
N CYS A 103 9.77 10.82 12.59
CA CYS A 103 10.06 12.02 13.37
C CYS A 103 8.91 13.00 13.12
N MET A 104 8.07 13.20 14.14
CA MET A 104 7.06 14.24 14.12
C MET A 104 7.80 15.57 14.37
N ILE A 105 7.92 16.43 13.36
CA ILE A 105 8.49 17.76 13.60
C ILE A 105 7.43 18.62 14.27
N PHE A 106 7.67 18.92 15.54
CA PHE A 106 6.99 19.98 16.26
C PHE A 106 7.65 21.30 15.91
N LEU A 107 6.94 22.14 15.14
CA LEU A 107 7.37 23.52 14.90
C LEU A 107 7.03 24.41 16.11
N ASP A 108 5.88 24.15 16.75
CA ASP A 108 5.36 24.79 17.96
C ASP A 108 4.30 23.87 18.62
N LEU A 109 3.76 24.27 19.79
CA LEU A 109 2.62 23.58 20.41
C LEU A 109 1.45 23.48 19.40
N TRP A 110 1.03 22.25 19.10
CA TRP A 110 -0.07 21.92 18.17
C TRP A 110 0.17 22.21 16.69
N GLN A 111 1.41 22.49 16.26
CA GLN A 111 1.76 22.67 14.84
C GLN A 111 2.64 21.52 14.34
N TYR A 112 2.16 20.79 13.35
CA TYR A 112 2.86 19.67 12.72
C TYR A 112 3.33 20.02 11.31
N TYR A 113 4.57 19.67 10.98
CA TYR A 113 5.12 19.87 9.65
C TYR A 113 5.27 18.56 8.87
N PHE A 114 4.59 18.47 7.72
CA PHE A 114 4.66 17.33 6.78
C PHE A 114 5.14 17.76 5.38
N GLY A 115 5.91 18.85 5.28
CA GLY A 115 6.39 19.40 4.01
C GLY A 115 7.74 18.81 3.56
N GLY A 116 8.01 18.87 2.25
CA GLY A 116 9.29 18.50 1.66
C GLY A 116 9.69 17.04 1.96
N ASN A 117 10.84 16.85 2.60
CA ASN A 117 11.34 15.51 2.98
C ASN A 117 10.56 14.87 4.14
N TYR A 118 9.73 15.65 4.84
CA TYR A 118 8.98 15.19 6.02
C TYR A 118 7.55 14.74 5.67
N ASP A 119 7.23 14.63 4.39
CA ASP A 119 5.94 14.11 3.91
C ASP A 119 5.86 12.58 4.07
N LEU A 120 5.42 12.14 5.25
CA LEU A 120 5.16 10.73 5.55
C LEU A 120 4.15 10.12 4.58
N VAL A 121 3.10 10.85 4.21
CA VAL A 121 2.01 10.32 3.39
C VAL A 121 2.53 9.98 2.00
N ARG A 122 3.34 10.87 1.40
CA ARG A 122 4.01 10.61 0.14
C ARG A 122 4.94 9.42 0.24
N PHE A 123 5.74 9.30 1.32
CA PHE A 123 6.59 8.14 1.52
C PHE A 123 5.82 6.81 1.56
N VAL A 124 4.75 6.73 2.36
CA VAL A 124 3.91 5.52 2.45
C VAL A 124 3.25 5.17 1.12
N LYS A 125 2.83 6.17 0.34
CA LYS A 125 2.31 5.96 -1.03
C LYS A 125 3.35 5.37 -1.96
N LEU A 126 4.61 5.81 -1.90
CA LEU A 126 5.70 5.24 -2.70
C LEU A 126 6.00 3.79 -2.31
N VAL A 127 6.01 3.47 -1.01
CA VAL A 127 6.15 2.09 -0.55
C VAL A 127 5.03 1.20 -1.07
N LYS A 128 3.78 1.70 -1.05
CA LYS A 128 2.63 0.99 -1.62
C LYS A 128 2.80 0.77 -3.13
N GLN A 129 3.28 1.77 -3.88
CA GLN A 129 3.57 1.64 -5.31
C GLN A 129 4.65 0.60 -5.60
N ALA A 130 5.66 0.47 -4.72
CA ALA A 130 6.69 -0.56 -4.80
C ALA A 130 6.19 -1.97 -4.41
N GLY A 131 4.94 -2.11 -3.95
CA GLY A 131 4.35 -3.41 -3.59
C GLY A 131 4.88 -4.00 -2.28
N LEU A 132 5.35 -3.15 -1.37
CA LEU A 132 6.02 -3.51 -0.12
C LEU A 132 5.20 -3.07 1.11
N TYR A 133 5.56 -3.60 2.28
CA TYR A 133 4.89 -3.28 3.54
C TYR A 133 5.66 -2.20 4.33
N VAL A 134 4.97 -1.49 5.22
CA VAL A 134 5.59 -0.50 6.14
C VAL A 134 5.42 -0.98 7.58
N HIS A 135 6.53 -0.99 8.32
CA HIS A 135 6.60 -0.98 9.77
C HIS A 135 6.95 0.43 10.23
N LEU A 136 5.93 1.16 10.68
CA LEU A 136 6.05 2.55 11.08
C LEU A 136 6.35 2.64 12.58
N ARG A 137 7.53 3.17 12.92
CA ARG A 137 7.93 3.46 14.31
C ARG A 137 7.58 4.91 14.60
N ILE A 138 6.47 5.14 15.30
CA ILE A 138 5.86 6.47 15.45
C ILE A 138 6.58 7.37 16.48
N GLY A 139 7.35 6.80 17.42
CA GLY A 139 7.94 7.55 18.52
C GLY A 139 6.98 7.70 19.72
N PRO A 140 7.12 8.74 20.58
CA PRO A 140 7.68 10.07 20.27
C PRO A 140 9.20 10.20 20.31
N TYR A 141 9.89 9.29 21.00
CA TYR A 141 11.35 9.15 20.99
C TYR A 141 11.74 7.99 20.07
N VAL A 142 12.69 8.20 19.17
CA VAL A 142 13.07 7.21 18.14
C VAL A 142 14.56 6.84 18.18
N CYS A 143 15.35 7.57 18.98
CA CYS A 143 16.81 7.56 18.93
C CYS A 143 17.30 7.98 17.54
N ALA A 144 17.81 7.00 16.78
CA ALA A 144 18.32 7.12 15.43
C ALA A 144 19.34 8.21 15.21
N GLU A 145 20.09 8.60 16.24
CA GLU A 145 21.12 9.63 16.12
C GLU A 145 20.52 10.92 15.52
N TRP A 146 19.27 11.21 15.91
CA TRP A 146 18.58 12.45 15.61
C TRP A 146 18.81 13.47 16.72
N ASN A 147 18.60 14.75 16.40
CA ASN A 147 18.75 15.81 17.39
C ASN A 147 17.71 15.61 18.51
N PHE A 148 18.18 15.40 19.74
CA PHE A 148 17.37 15.00 20.91
C PHE A 148 16.69 13.61 20.82
N GLY A 149 17.16 12.76 19.90
CA GLY A 149 16.70 11.37 19.70
C GLY A 149 15.32 11.26 19.08
#